data_AF-A0A7J8F0N7-F1
#
_entry.id   AF-A0A7J8F0N7-F1
#
_cell.length_a   1.000
_cell.length_b   1.000
_cell.length_c   1.000
_cell.angle_alpha   90.00
_cell.angle_beta   90.00
_cell.angle_gamma   90.00
#
_symmetry.space_group_name_H-M   'P 1'
#
loop_
_entity.id
_entity.type
_entity.pdbx_description
1 polymer ?
#
loop_
_entity_poly.entity_id
_entity_poly.type
_entity_poly.pdbx_seq_one_letter_code
_entity_poly.pdbx_strand_id
1 'polypeptide(L)'
;MSVSSILTISSQGYQKSKRQQGIKTYLKKIMMENFPNLVKEIGIEAQEVQRVPNKMNPKRPTPRHSIIKMPKFQDKERILKAAREKHLVTYKRVPIRLSVDFSIETLQARRGWHKIFKMIKRKDLQPRLFYSDKN
;
A
#
# COMPACT_ATOMS: atom_id res chain seq x y z
N MET A 1 -15.08 -13.77 -7.45
CA MET A 1 -13.66 -13.91 -7.03
C MET A 1 -13.41 -12.89 -5.92
N SER A 2 -13.32 -13.34 -4.68
CA SER A 2 -13.02 -12.47 -3.53
C SER A 2 -11.76 -11.67 -3.84
N VAL A 3 -11.86 -10.34 -3.87
CA VAL A 3 -10.71 -9.45 -3.97
C VAL A 3 -9.94 -9.55 -2.65
N SER A 4 -9.15 -10.62 -2.55
CA SER A 4 -8.18 -10.80 -1.47
C SER A 4 -7.38 -9.51 -1.32
N SER A 5 -7.48 -8.92 -0.13
CA SER A 5 -7.20 -7.52 0.11
C SER A 5 -5.70 -7.26 0.18
N ILE A 6 -5.09 -6.94 -0.96
CA ILE A 6 -3.65 -6.69 -1.08
C ILE A 6 -3.31 -5.21 -0.78
N LEU A 7 -2.36 -5.00 0.12
CA LEU A 7 -1.64 -3.76 0.38
C LEU A 7 -0.25 -3.84 -0.29
N THR A 8 0.04 -2.92 -1.19
CA THR A 8 1.37 -2.81 -1.81
C THR A 8 2.19 -1.75 -1.10
N ILE A 9 3.32 -2.17 -0.56
CA ILE A 9 4.34 -1.30 0.04
C ILE A 9 5.44 -1.07 -0.98
N SER A 10 5.64 0.19 -1.36
CA SER A 10 6.77 0.64 -2.14
C SER A 10 7.69 1.48 -1.26
N SER A 11 8.89 1.00 -0.99
CA SER A 11 9.92 1.76 -0.27
C SER A 11 10.99 2.21 -1.24
N GLN A 12 11.12 3.52 -1.49
CA GLN A 12 12.26 4.07 -2.21
C GLN A 12 13.44 4.14 -1.23
N GLY A 13 14.25 3.07 -1.18
CA GLY A 13 15.51 3.03 -0.42
C GLY A 13 15.75 1.78 0.44
N TYR A 14 14.89 0.75 0.42
CA TYR A 14 15.07 -0.42 1.28
C TYR A 14 16.10 -1.44 0.76
N GLN A 15 17.02 -1.84 1.64
CA GLN A 15 18.07 -2.85 1.42
C GLN A 15 17.57 -4.31 1.48
N LYS A 16 18.25 -5.16 0.71
CA LYS A 16 18.00 -6.57 0.38
C LYS A 16 17.93 -7.54 1.59
N SER A 17 16.81 -7.63 2.32
CA SER A 17 16.55 -8.84 3.14
C SER A 17 15.88 -9.93 2.28
N LYS A 18 16.49 -11.13 2.22
CA LYS A 18 16.08 -12.21 1.31
C LYS A 18 14.88 -13.05 1.80
N ARG A 19 14.47 -12.95 3.07
CA ARG A 19 13.52 -13.89 3.70
C ARG A 19 12.14 -13.29 3.97
N GLN A 20 11.06 -14.05 3.70
CA GLN A 20 9.66 -13.66 3.91
C GLN A 20 9.33 -13.33 5.39
N GLN A 21 9.92 -14.05 6.34
CA GLN A 21 9.77 -13.80 7.78
C GLN A 21 10.24 -12.39 8.18
N GLY A 22 11.23 -11.85 7.47
CA GLY A 22 11.72 -10.48 7.64
C GLY A 22 10.72 -9.41 7.20
N ILE A 23 9.73 -9.76 6.37
CA ILE A 23 8.77 -8.79 5.82
C ILE A 23 7.49 -8.70 6.67
N LYS A 24 7.05 -9.79 7.32
CA LYS A 24 5.98 -9.71 8.34
C LYS A 24 6.39 -8.81 9.51
N THR A 25 7.61 -9.01 10.02
CA THR A 25 8.21 -8.14 11.03
C THR A 25 8.41 -6.70 10.53
N TYR A 26 8.62 -6.51 9.23
CA TYR A 26 8.79 -5.19 8.63
C TYR A 26 7.52 -4.33 8.67
N LEU A 27 6.35 -4.87 8.30
CA LEU A 27 5.09 -4.13 8.39
C LEU A 27 4.83 -3.69 9.83
N LYS A 28 4.98 -4.61 10.80
CA LYS A 28 4.79 -4.29 12.22
C LYS A 28 5.70 -3.13 12.66
N LYS A 29 6.97 -3.13 12.24
CA LYS A 29 7.90 -2.03 12.54
C LYS A 29 7.51 -0.70 11.88
N ILE A 30 7.11 -0.70 10.61
CA ILE A 30 6.59 0.51 9.94
C ILE A 30 5.42 1.08 10.73
N MET A 31 4.47 0.22 11.10
CA MET A 31 3.25 0.63 11.75
C MET A 31 3.51 1.13 13.17
N MET A 32 4.44 0.52 13.91
CA MET A 32 4.88 1.06 15.21
C MET A 32 5.59 2.41 15.07
N GLU A 33 6.42 2.60 14.05
CA GLU A 33 7.14 3.86 13.79
C GLU A 33 6.18 5.00 13.43
N ASN A 34 5.10 4.71 12.69
CA ASN A 34 4.25 5.76 12.12
C ASN A 34 2.86 5.88 12.77
N PHE A 35 2.29 4.79 13.26
CA PHE A 35 0.89 4.68 13.70
C PHE A 35 0.74 3.83 14.97
N PRO A 36 1.43 4.17 16.08
CA PRO A 36 1.45 3.33 17.28
C PRO A 36 0.07 3.11 17.91
N ASN A 37 -0.84 4.10 17.83
CA ASN A 37 -2.21 3.97 18.33
C ASN A 37 -3.01 2.92 17.53
N LEU A 38 -2.89 2.98 16.20
CA LEU A 38 -3.55 2.02 15.32
C LEU A 38 -3.03 0.60 15.57
N VAL A 39 -1.73 0.43 15.84
CA VAL A 39 -1.17 -0.89 16.20
C VAL A 39 -1.84 -1.47 17.44
N LYS A 40 -2.12 -0.64 18.46
CA LYS A 40 -2.78 -1.06 19.70
C LYS A 40 -4.25 -1.44 19.48
N GLU A 41 -4.94 -0.71 18.60
CA GLU A 41 -6.37 -0.91 18.35
C GLU A 41 -6.67 -2.17 17.53
N ILE A 42 -5.98 -2.38 16.41
CA ILE A 42 -6.35 -3.44 15.44
C ILE A 42 -5.52 -4.71 15.57
N GLY A 43 -4.38 -4.69 16.28
CA GLY A 43 -3.51 -5.87 16.42
C GLY A 43 -2.97 -6.35 15.07
N ILE A 44 -1.89 -5.70 14.57
CA ILE A 44 -1.44 -5.94 13.20
C ILE A 44 -0.79 -7.31 13.03
N GLU A 45 -1.50 -8.18 12.31
CA GLU A 45 -1.01 -9.48 11.84
C GLU A 45 -1.04 -9.54 10.31
N ALA A 46 0.14 -9.64 9.70
CA ALA A 46 0.26 -9.82 8.25
C ALA A 46 0.16 -11.32 7.89
N GLN A 47 -0.83 -11.68 7.07
CA GLN A 47 -1.09 -13.08 6.72
C GLN A 47 -0.04 -13.60 5.74
N GLU A 48 0.23 -12.87 4.66
CA GLU A 48 1.16 -13.26 3.62
C GLU A 48 1.91 -12.04 3.08
N VAL A 49 3.21 -12.18 2.84
CA VAL A 49 4.02 -11.12 2.24
C VAL A 49 4.90 -11.68 1.14
N GLN A 50 4.71 -11.21 -0.09
CA GLN A 50 5.55 -11.54 -1.23
C GLN A 50 6.29 -10.31 -1.77
N ARG A 51 7.46 -10.53 -2.36
CA ARG A 51 8.16 -9.50 -3.16
C ARG A 51 7.81 -9.68 -4.61
N VAL A 52 7.46 -8.59 -5.29
CA VAL A 52 7.08 -8.61 -6.71
C VAL A 52 8.02 -7.74 -7.53
N PRO A 53 8.59 -8.27 -8.64
CA PRO A 53 8.54 -9.67 -9.07
C PRO A 53 9.36 -10.59 -8.15
N ASN A 54 9.03 -11.89 -8.09
CA ASN A 54 9.71 -12.84 -7.18
C ASN A 54 11.21 -12.98 -7.51
N LYS A 55 11.57 -12.92 -8.79
CA LYS A 55 12.97 -12.86 -9.25
C LYS A 55 13.53 -11.44 -9.16
N MET A 56 14.75 -11.32 -8.65
CA MET A 56 15.45 -10.03 -8.59
C MET A 56 16.10 -9.76 -9.95
N ASN A 57 15.77 -8.62 -10.58
CA ASN A 57 16.50 -8.13 -11.74
C ASN A 57 17.68 -7.26 -11.26
N PRO A 58 18.95 -7.68 -11.43
CA PRO A 58 20.10 -6.91 -10.96
C PRO A 58 20.27 -5.57 -11.68
N LYS A 59 19.73 -5.41 -12.90
CA LYS A 59 19.78 -4.15 -13.67
C LYS A 59 18.77 -3.10 -13.18
N ARG A 60 17.83 -3.46 -12.31
CA ARG A 60 16.80 -2.54 -11.83
C ARG A 60 17.35 -1.69 -10.67
N PRO A 61 17.46 -0.35 -10.83
CA PRO A 61 18.02 0.52 -9.79
C PRO A 61 17.08 0.71 -8.60
N THR A 62 15.77 0.53 -8.80
CA THR A 62 14.75 0.69 -7.77
C THR A 62 14.53 -0.61 -6.97
N PRO A 63 14.29 -0.55 -5.65
CA PRO A 63 13.87 -1.71 -4.88
C PRO A 63 12.58 -2.36 -5.40
N ARG A 64 12.40 -3.65 -5.12
CA ARG A 64 11.17 -4.39 -5.44
C ARG A 64 10.04 -4.00 -4.49
N HIS A 65 8.82 -3.98 -5.02
CA HIS A 65 7.62 -3.80 -4.22
C HIS A 65 7.35 -5.03 -3.35
N SER A 66 6.74 -4.82 -2.19
CA SER A 66 6.21 -5.88 -1.35
C SER A 66 4.69 -5.86 -1.41
N ILE A 67 4.08 -6.99 -1.70
CA ILE A 67 2.64 -7.21 -1.61
C ILE A 67 2.36 -7.88 -0.28
N ILE A 68 1.49 -7.28 0.52
CA ILE A 68 1.04 -7.77 1.82
C ILE A 68 -0.44 -8.07 1.72
N LYS A 69 -0.84 -9.30 2.02
CA LYS A 69 -2.25 -9.64 2.18
C LYS A 69 -2.68 -9.38 3.62
N MET A 70 -3.69 -8.54 3.79
CA MET A 70 -4.31 -8.26 5.07
C MET A 70 -5.51 -9.19 5.27
N PRO A 71 -5.68 -9.79 6.46
CA PRO A 71 -6.79 -10.70 6.73
C PRO A 71 -8.14 -9.97 6.76
N LYS A 72 -8.16 -8.72 7.23
CA LYS A 72 -9.37 -7.89 7.33
C LYS A 72 -9.27 -6.68 6.39
N PHE A 73 -10.29 -6.49 5.56
CA PHE A 73 -10.38 -5.35 4.64
C PHE A 73 -10.47 -4.01 5.38
N GLN A 74 -11.26 -3.95 6.47
CA GLN A 74 -11.43 -2.74 7.28
C GLN A 74 -10.09 -2.24 7.85
N ASP A 75 -9.23 -3.14 8.33
CA ASP A 75 -7.92 -2.78 8.86
C ASP A 75 -7.01 -2.21 7.76
N LYS A 76 -7.02 -2.82 6.57
CA LYS A 76 -6.30 -2.31 5.40
C LYS A 76 -6.75 -0.88 5.06
N GLU A 77 -8.06 -0.64 5.04
CA GLU A 77 -8.62 0.67 4.71
C GLU A 77 -8.22 1.73 5.75
N ARG A 78 -8.29 1.40 7.04
CA ARG A 78 -7.84 2.28 8.14
C ARG A 78 -6.36 2.62 8.02
N ILE A 79 -5.50 1.63 7.76
CA ILE A 79 -4.06 1.84 7.56
C ILE A 79 -3.80 2.77 6.37
N LEU A 80 -4.47 2.53 5.23
CA LEU A 80 -4.30 3.34 4.04
C LEU A 80 -4.83 4.77 4.22
N LYS A 81 -5.93 4.94 4.97
CA LYS A 81 -6.47 6.25 5.33
C LYS A 81 -5.47 7.02 6.20
N ALA A 82 -4.99 6.41 7.28
CA ALA A 82 -3.98 7.00 8.15
C ALA A 82 -2.69 7.36 7.39
N ALA A 83 -2.25 6.52 6.46
CA ALA A 83 -1.10 6.80 5.60
C ALA A 83 -1.30 7.99 4.67
N ARG A 84 -2.52 8.20 4.15
CA ARG A 84 -2.85 9.37 3.31
C ARG A 84 -2.90 10.65 4.14
N GLU A 85 -3.47 10.59 5.34
CA GLU A 85 -3.60 11.73 6.26
C GLU A 85 -2.24 12.18 6.82
N LYS A 86 -1.34 11.22 7.11
CA LYS A 86 0.01 11.52 7.62
C LYS A 86 0.92 12.15 6.55
N HIS A 87 0.61 11.98 5.26
CA HIS A 87 1.38 12.39 4.08
C HIS A 87 2.79 11.78 3.93
N LEU A 88 3.56 11.66 5.02
CA LEU A 88 4.91 11.09 5.06
C LEU A 88 4.94 9.87 5.98
N VAL A 89 5.11 8.70 5.38
CA VAL A 89 5.36 7.46 6.11
C VAL A 89 6.83 7.11 5.94
N THR A 90 7.53 6.81 7.02
CA THR A 90 8.96 6.46 6.99
C THR A 90 9.23 5.07 7.53
N TYR A 91 10.37 4.51 7.18
CA TYR A 91 10.94 3.39 7.90
C TYR A 91 12.44 3.58 8.01
N LYS A 92 12.99 3.57 9.22
CA LYS A 92 14.41 3.89 9.44
C LYS A 92 14.82 5.20 8.73
N ARG A 93 13.98 6.23 8.85
CA ARG A 93 14.16 7.55 8.20
C ARG A 93 14.12 7.55 6.66
N VAL A 94 13.78 6.42 6.02
CA VAL A 94 13.60 6.35 4.57
C VAL A 94 12.11 6.50 4.24
N PRO A 95 11.72 7.42 3.34
CA PRO A 95 10.32 7.58 2.96
C PRO A 95 9.81 6.34 2.23
N ILE A 96 8.60 5.92 2.58
CA ILE A 96 7.90 4.80 1.97
C ILE A 96 6.48 5.21 1.60
N ARG A 97 5.93 4.52 0.60
CA ARG A 97 4.58 4.73 0.12
C ARG A 97 3.77 3.45 0.27
N LEU A 98 2.66 3.59 0.98
CA LEU A 98 1.63 2.56 1.14
C LEU A 98 0.52 2.81 0.11
N SER A 99 0.15 1.78 -0.65
CA SER A 99 -0.84 1.90 -1.72
C SER A 99 -1.66 0.64 -1.90
N VAL A 100 -2.86 0.78 -2.45
CA VAL A 100 -3.69 -0.35 -2.84
C VAL A 100 -3.11 -0.98 -4.11
N ASP A 101 -3.07 -2.31 -4.16
CA ASP A 101 -2.80 -3.03 -5.40
C ASP A 101 -4.08 -3.12 -6.24
N PHE A 102 -3.97 -2.77 -7.51
CA PHE A 102 -5.09 -2.76 -8.44
C PHE A 102 -4.77 -3.69 -9.62
N SER A 103 -5.80 -4.36 -10.15
CA SER A 103 -5.67 -5.06 -11.43
C SER A 103 -5.28 -4.09 -12.53
N ILE A 104 -4.68 -4.61 -13.62
CA ILE A 104 -4.30 -3.81 -14.78
C ILE A 104 -5.52 -3.06 -15.34
N GLU A 105 -6.65 -3.74 -15.46
CA GLU A 105 -7.93 -3.15 -15.90
C GLU A 105 -8.38 -2.01 -14.98
N THR A 106 -8.33 -2.22 -13.66
CA THR A 106 -8.71 -1.18 -12.69
C THR A 106 -7.77 0.01 -12.74
N LEU A 107 -6.46 -0.23 -12.95
CA LEU A 107 -5.48 0.83 -13.16
C LEU A 107 -5.73 1.61 -14.44
N GLN A 108 -6.07 0.93 -15.53
CA GLN A 108 -6.39 1.56 -16.81
C GLN A 108 -7.66 2.41 -16.71
N ALA A 109 -8.74 1.88 -16.14
CA ALA A 109 -9.96 2.63 -15.89
C ALA A 109 -9.66 3.88 -15.06
N ARG A 110 -8.88 3.75 -13.98
CA ARG A 110 -8.48 4.87 -13.13
C ARG A 110 -7.66 5.92 -13.87
N ARG A 111 -6.79 5.52 -14.80
CA ARG A 111 -6.05 6.45 -15.68
C ARG A 111 -6.99 7.18 -16.64
N GLY A 112 -8.00 6.51 -17.18
CA GLY A 112 -9.04 7.13 -18.02
C GLY A 112 -9.79 8.25 -17.29
N TRP A 113 -10.11 8.06 -16.01
CA TRP A 113 -10.75 9.08 -15.17
C TRP A 113 -9.84 10.26 -14.80
N HIS A 114 -8.52 10.17 -15.01
CA HIS A 114 -7.57 11.21 -14.56
C HIS A 114 -7.88 12.59 -15.16
N LYS A 115 -8.22 12.65 -16.45
CA LYS A 115 -8.58 13.90 -17.14
C LYS A 115 -9.81 14.55 -16.50
N ILE A 116 -10.83 13.74 -16.19
CA ILE A 116 -12.07 14.20 -15.56
C ILE A 116 -11.80 14.73 -14.15
N PHE A 117 -11.04 14.00 -13.34
CA PHE A 117 -10.64 14.45 -12.00
C PHE A 117 -9.90 15.79 -12.04
N LYS A 118 -9.01 15.99 -13.02
CA LYS A 118 -8.29 17.25 -13.20
C LYS A 118 -9.25 18.41 -13.52
N MET A 119 -10.27 18.18 -14.36
CA MET A 119 -11.28 19.19 -14.66
C MET A 119 -12.15 19.54 -13.46
N ILE A 120 -12.60 18.54 -12.69
CA ILE A 120 -13.44 18.75 -11.49
C ILE A 120 -12.67 19.51 -10.42
N LYS A 121 -11.39 19.17 -10.19
CA LYS A 121 -10.53 19.88 -9.24
C LYS A 121 -10.28 21.35 -9.60
N ARG A 122 -10.31 21.70 -10.89
CA ARG A 122 -10.18 23.10 -11.35
C ARG A 122 -11.41 23.96 -11.05
N LYS A 123 -12.54 23.32 -10.73
CA LYS A 123 -13.79 23.99 -10.31
C LYS A 123 -13.96 23.98 -8.79
N ASP A 124 -12.87 23.79 -8.05
CA ASP A 124 -12.85 23.70 -6.58
C ASP A 124 -13.74 22.60 -5.98
N LEU A 125 -14.14 21.62 -6.79
CA LEU A 125 -14.86 20.43 -6.35
C LEU A 125 -13.87 19.35 -5.88
N GLN A 126 -14.28 18.54 -4.91
CA GLN A 126 -13.48 17.46 -4.34
C GLN A 126 -13.92 16.08 -4.87
N PRO A 127 -13.41 15.63 -6.03
CA PRO A 127 -13.82 14.34 -6.58
C PRO A 127 -13.30 13.19 -5.71
N ARG A 128 -14.21 12.28 -5.34
CA ARG A 128 -13.88 11.02 -4.65
C ARG A 128 -14.19 9.85 -5.58
N LEU A 129 -13.28 8.89 -5.62
CA LEU A 129 -13.47 7.64 -6.36
C LEU A 129 -13.88 6.56 -5.35
N PHE A 130 -15.07 6.03 -5.52
CA PHE A 130 -15.53 4.84 -4.79
C PHE A 130 -15.29 3.61 -5.66
N TYR A 131 -14.88 2.52 -5.03
CA TYR A 131 -14.79 1.22 -5.68
C TYR A 131 -16.00 0.41 -5.21
N SER A 132 -16.73 -0.20 -6.14
CA SER A 132 -17.73 -1.20 -5.77
C SER A 132 -17.01 -2.45 -5.28
N ASP A 133 -17.24 -2.81 -4.01
CA ASP A 133 -16.99 -4.16 -3.55
C ASP A 133 -18.04 -5.05 -4.20
N LYS A 134 -17.64 -5.82 -5.21
CA LYS A 134 -18.46 -6.94 -5.66
C LYS A 134 -18.36 -7.99 -4.56
N ASN A 135 -19.40 -8.08 -3.73
CA ASN A 135 -19.66 -9.18 -2.79
C ASN A 135 -19.42 -10.54 -3.46
#